data_AF-A3K2A4-F1
#
_entry.id   AF-A3K2A4-F1
#
_cell.length_a   1.000
_cell.length_b   1.000
_cell.length_c   1.000
_cell.angle_alpha   90.00
_cell.angle_beta   90.00
_cell.angle_gamma   90.00
#
_symmetry.space_group_name_H-M   'P 1'
#
loop_
_entity.id
_entity.type
_entity.pdbx_description
1 polymer ?
#
loop_
_entity_poly.entity_id
_entity_poly.type
_entity_poly.pdbx_seq_one_letter_code
_entity_poly.pdbx_strand_id
1 'polypeptide(L)'
;MQESMYGVVLWADASDTKAVIWCEDHGNLAYYTAAEEHIHEGPTLDAGDLIQFELCECADFRRADNPKRVGQGYAPELARNLRGRASDVVSPRPEPRRATGGDNVVPFPGVLI
;
A
#
# COMPACT_ATOMS: atom_id res chain seq x y z
N MET A 1 -6.03 0.88 16.08
CA MET A 1 -7.10 -0.13 16.00
C MET A 1 -6.83 -0.92 14.73
N GLN A 2 -6.85 -2.25 14.80
CA GLN A 2 -6.66 -3.10 13.61
C GLN A 2 -8.05 -3.49 13.13
N GLU A 3 -8.39 -3.10 11.90
CA GLU A 3 -9.67 -3.47 11.28
C GLU A 3 -9.46 -4.67 10.37
N SER A 4 -10.30 -5.70 10.51
CA SER A 4 -10.28 -6.85 9.60
C SER A 4 -10.93 -6.45 8.29
N MET A 5 -10.18 -6.57 7.20
CA MET A 5 -10.56 -6.09 5.88
C MET A 5 -10.28 -7.13 4.81
N TYR A 6 -11.08 -7.11 3.75
CA TYR A 6 -10.84 -7.86 2.53
C TYR A 6 -10.17 -7.00 1.46
N GLY A 7 -9.35 -7.65 0.64
CA GLY A 7 -8.74 -7.00 -0.50
C GLY A 7 -8.29 -7.99 -1.56
N VAL A 8 -8.08 -7.47 -2.76
CA VAL A 8 -7.56 -8.24 -3.89
C VAL A 8 -6.08 -7.93 -4.07
N VAL A 9 -5.26 -8.98 -4.19
CA VAL A 9 -3.83 -8.84 -4.48
C VAL A 9 -3.66 -8.33 -5.91
N LEU A 10 -3.07 -7.15 -6.08
CA LEU A 10 -2.76 -6.58 -7.40
C LEU A 10 -1.43 -7.09 -7.94
N TRP A 11 -0.50 -7.34 -7.04
CA TRP A 11 0.85 -7.83 -7.32
C TRP A 11 1.42 -8.48 -6.06
N ALA A 12 2.21 -9.53 -6.26
CA ALA A 12 2.95 -10.18 -5.19
C ALA A 12 4.34 -10.57 -5.71
N ASP A 13 5.33 -10.48 -4.83
CA ASP A 13 6.67 -11.01 -5.03
C ASP A 13 6.90 -12.20 -4.11
N ALA A 14 7.13 -13.36 -4.71
CA ALA A 14 7.36 -14.60 -3.99
C ALA A 14 8.76 -14.69 -3.37
N SER A 15 9.72 -13.87 -3.81
CA SER A 15 11.10 -13.92 -3.30
C SER A 15 11.26 -13.07 -2.03
N ASP A 16 10.59 -11.92 -2.00
CA ASP A 16 10.71 -10.91 -0.95
C ASP A 16 9.48 -10.88 -0.03
N THR A 17 8.50 -11.76 -0.28
CA THR A 17 7.24 -11.89 0.47
C THR A 17 6.53 -10.54 0.62
N LYS A 18 6.47 -9.80 -0.49
CA LYS A 18 5.80 -8.49 -0.58
C LYS A 18 4.55 -8.61 -1.43
N ALA A 19 3.51 -7.86 -1.08
CA ALA A 19 2.32 -7.78 -1.91
C ALA A 19 1.70 -6.38 -1.85
N VAL A 20 1.10 -5.98 -2.97
CA VAL A 20 0.28 -4.77 -3.09
C VAL A 20 -1.17 -5.21 -3.19
N ILE A 21 -2.01 -4.65 -2.34
CA ILE A 21 -3.38 -5.09 -2.12
C ILE A 21 -4.32 -3.91 -2.34
N TRP A 22 -5.38 -4.14 -3.11
CA TRP A 22 -6.47 -3.19 -3.22
C TRP A 22 -7.57 -3.54 -2.23
N CYS A 23 -7.89 -2.59 -1.37
CA CYS A 23 -8.82 -2.74 -0.26
C CYS A 23 -10.29 -2.66 -0.71
N GLU A 24 -11.19 -3.34 0.01
CA GLU A 24 -12.65 -3.32 -0.25
C GLU A 24 -13.30 -1.93 -0.13
N ASP A 25 -12.66 -1.00 0.59
CA ASP A 25 -13.12 0.39 0.71
C ASP A 25 -12.82 1.21 -0.55
N HIS A 26 -12.15 0.61 -1.54
CA HIS A 26 -11.67 1.24 -2.76
C HIS A 26 -10.81 2.49 -2.51
N GLY A 27 -10.22 2.62 -1.32
CA GLY A 27 -9.40 3.74 -0.91
C GLY A 27 -7.93 3.58 -1.33
N ASN A 28 -7.03 3.99 -0.43
CA ASN A 28 -5.60 3.82 -0.63
C ASN A 28 -5.20 2.34 -0.62
N LEU A 29 -4.16 2.01 -1.40
CA LEU A 29 -3.60 0.67 -1.46
C LEU A 29 -2.96 0.29 -0.11
N ALA A 30 -3.12 -0.99 0.25
CA ALA A 30 -2.42 -1.59 1.37
C ALA A 30 -1.21 -2.38 0.88
N TYR A 31 -0.18 -2.42 1.71
CA TYR A 31 1.06 -3.12 1.40
C TYR A 31 1.32 -4.16 2.46
N TYR A 32 1.69 -5.35 2.00
CA TYR A 32 2.19 -6.41 2.83
C TYR A 32 3.69 -6.53 2.64
N THR A 33 4.41 -6.67 3.74
CA THR A 33 5.81 -7.09 3.77
C THR A 33 5.94 -8.08 4.92
N ALA A 34 6.51 -9.25 4.68
CA ALA A 34 6.98 -10.06 5.80
C ALA A 34 8.00 -9.22 6.58
N ALA A 35 7.81 -9.10 7.89
CA ALA A 35 8.85 -8.55 8.75
C ALA A 35 10.05 -9.49 8.72
N GLU A 36 11.26 -8.95 8.67
CA GLU A 36 12.52 -9.71 8.57
C GLU A 36 12.68 -10.77 9.68
N GLU A 37 11.95 -10.66 10.79
CA GLU A 37 11.93 -11.62 11.91
C GLU A 37 10.93 -12.78 11.75
N HIS A 38 9.98 -12.71 10.82
CA HIS A 38 9.03 -13.79 10.59
C HIS A 38 9.61 -14.81 9.59
N ILE A 39 10.39 -15.75 10.13
CA ILE A 39 10.93 -16.96 9.46
C ILE A 39 9.81 -17.88 8.94
N HIS A 40 8.55 -17.59 9.28
CA HIS A 40 7.40 -18.30 8.74
C HIS A 40 7.05 -17.76 7.37
N GLU A 41 7.34 -18.58 6.36
CA GLU A 41 6.84 -18.48 4.98
C GLU A 41 5.40 -17.96 5.01
N GLY A 42 5.21 -16.69 4.66
CA GLY A 42 3.88 -16.10 4.55
C GLY A 42 3.03 -16.90 3.56
N PRO A 43 1.69 -16.73 3.56
CA PRO A 43 0.89 -17.38 2.53
C PRO A 43 1.42 -16.99 1.15
N THR A 44 1.55 -17.97 0.25
CA THR A 44 1.76 -17.67 -1.16
C THR A 44 0.56 -16.84 -1.61
N LEU A 45 0.81 -15.66 -2.16
CA LEU A 45 -0.19 -14.75 -2.67
C LEU A 45 0.08 -14.56 -4.16
N ASP A 46 -0.98 -14.63 -4.96
CA ASP A 46 -0.92 -14.44 -6.41
C ASP A 46 -1.81 -13.27 -6.80
N ALA A 47 -1.43 -12.58 -7.88
CA ALA A 47 -2.25 -11.50 -8.40
C ALA A 47 -3.66 -12.00 -8.76
N GLY A 48 -4.68 -11.30 -8.25
CA GLY A 48 -6.08 -11.64 -8.39
C GLY A 48 -6.67 -12.44 -7.22
N ASP A 49 -5.88 -12.85 -6.24
CA ASP A 49 -6.42 -13.51 -5.06
C ASP A 49 -7.19 -12.57 -4.15
N LEU A 50 -8.26 -13.10 -3.54
CA LEU A 50 -8.98 -12.45 -2.45
C LEU A 50 -8.36 -12.87 -1.13
N ILE A 51 -7.97 -11.89 -0.34
CA ILE A 51 -7.37 -12.08 0.97
C ILE A 51 -8.16 -11.33 2.04
N GLN A 52 -8.11 -11.83 3.26
CA GLN A 52 -8.48 -11.11 4.48
C GLN A 52 -7.21 -10.74 5.22
N PHE A 53 -7.13 -9.54 5.77
CA PHE A 53 -5.98 -9.07 6.53
C PHE A 53 -6.42 -8.09 7.62
N GLU A 54 -5.51 -7.82 8.56
CA GLU A 54 -5.67 -6.76 9.56
C GLU A 54 -5.03 -5.48 9.00
N LEU A 55 -5.83 -4.44 8.82
CA LEU A 55 -5.35 -3.14 8.34
C LEU A 55 -4.76 -2.34 9.50
N CYS A 56 -3.50 -1.97 9.37
CA CYS A 56 -2.84 -0.99 10.20
C CYS A 56 -2.62 0.30 9.40
N GLU A 57 -3.33 1.37 9.74
CA GLU A 57 -3.09 2.70 9.18
C GLU A 57 -2.01 3.43 9.99
N CYS A 58 -0.93 3.84 9.33
CA CYS A 58 0.13 4.65 9.90
C CYS A 58 0.31 5.92 9.06
N ALA A 59 -0.27 7.02 9.52
CA ALA A 59 -0.24 8.35 8.88
C ALA A 59 -0.60 8.32 7.39
N ASP A 60 0.38 8.12 6.51
CA ASP A 60 0.26 8.15 5.05
C ASP A 60 0.31 6.77 4.39
N PHE A 61 0.43 5.70 5.18
CA PHE A 61 0.62 4.35 4.68
C PHE A 61 -0.34 3.35 5.32
N ARG A 62 -0.83 2.42 4.50
CA ARG A 62 -1.68 1.31 4.91
C ARG A 62 -0.88 0.03 4.86
N ARG A 63 -0.65 -0.59 6.01
CA ARG A 63 0.00 -1.90 6.10
C ARG A 63 -1.06 -2.98 6.29
N ALA A 64 -0.97 -4.03 5.49
CA ALA A 64 -1.71 -5.26 5.71
C ALA A 64 -0.87 -6.16 6.62
N ASP A 65 -1.45 -6.56 7.75
CA ASP A 65 -0.85 -7.49 8.69
C ASP A 65 -1.65 -8.81 8.67
N ASN A 66 -0.97 -9.94 8.94
CA ASN A 66 -1.57 -11.28 9.02
C ASN A 66 -2.50 -11.67 7.84
N PRO A 67 -2.06 -11.54 6.57
CA PRO A 67 -2.90 -11.85 5.43
C PRO A 67 -3.27 -13.34 5.42
N LYS A 68 -4.50 -13.64 4.99
CA LYS A 68 -5.05 -14.99 4.82
C LYS A 68 -5.77 -15.07 3.50
N ARG A 69 -5.39 -16.02 2.65
CA ARG A 69 -6.06 -16.25 1.36
C ARG A 69 -7.47 -16.83 1.62
N VAL A 70 -8.48 -16.14 1.11
CA VAL A 70 -9.90 -16.50 1.23
C VAL A 70 -10.41 -17.11 -0.08
N GLY A 71 -9.93 -16.59 -1.22
CA GLY A 71 -10.27 -17.11 -2.54
C GLY A 71 -9.12 -16.98 -3.52
N GLN A 72 -8.83 -18.04 -4.26
CA GLN A 72 -7.80 -18.04 -5.30
C GLN A 72 -8.37 -17.48 -6.60
N GLY A 73 -7.64 -16.56 -7.26
CA GLY A 73 -8.02 -16.03 -8.57
C GLY A 73 -9.41 -15.39 -8.60
N TYR A 74 -9.82 -14.73 -7.52
CA TYR A 74 -11.11 -14.04 -7.41
C TYR A 74 -11.29 -12.96 -8.49
N ALA A 75 -10.24 -12.20 -8.79
CA ALA A 75 -10.26 -11.14 -9.78
C ALA A 75 -8.92 -11.02 -10.54
N PRO A 76 -8.58 -11.99 -11.41
CA PRO A 76 -7.27 -12.07 -12.07
C PRO A 76 -7.01 -10.91 -13.05
N GLU A 77 -8.05 -10.42 -13.72
CA GLU A 77 -7.94 -9.31 -14.68
C GLU A 77 -7.89 -7.94 -14.00
N LEU A 78 -8.02 -7.86 -12.67
CA LEU A 78 -8.20 -6.58 -11.99
C LEU A 78 -6.99 -5.66 -12.12
N ALA A 79 -5.80 -6.19 -11.87
CA ALA A 79 -4.55 -5.42 -12.01
C ALA A 79 -4.37 -4.90 -13.45
N ARG A 80 -4.79 -5.67 -14.45
CA ARG A 80 -4.75 -5.27 -15.86
C ARG A 80 -5.75 -4.15 -16.15
N ASN A 81 -6.98 -4.27 -15.66
CA ASN A 81 -8.04 -3.29 -15.86
C ASN A 81 -7.71 -1.94 -15.21
N LEU A 82 -7.05 -1.96 -14.05
CA LEU A 82 -6.60 -0.74 -13.38
C LEU A 82 -5.50 -0.02 -14.16
N ARG A 83 -4.53 -0.75 -14.75
CA ARG A 83 -3.48 -0.14 -15.59
C ARG A 83 -4.05 0.60 -16.80
N GLY A 84 -5.06 0.03 -17.46
CA GLY A 84 -5.69 0.66 -18.63
C GLY A 84 -6.43 1.97 -18.31
N ARG A 85 -6.85 2.17 -17.07
CA ARG A 85 -7.57 3.38 -16.61
C ARG A 85 -6.69 4.43 -15.98
N ALA A 86 -5.49 4.08 -15.49
CA ALA A 86 -4.54 5.05 -14.98
C ALA A 86 -4.15 6.11 -16.04
N SER A 87 -4.25 5.76 -17.32
CA SER A 87 -4.02 6.69 -18.45
C SER A 87 -5.18 7.66 -18.70
N ASP A 88 -6.39 7.37 -18.19
CA ASP A 88 -7.60 8.18 -18.37
C ASP A 88 -7.80 9.16 -17.19
N VAL A 89 -7.20 8.86 -16.03
CA VAL A 89 -7.18 9.76 -14.87
C VAL A 89 -6.10 10.82 -15.07
N VAL A 90 -6.39 11.80 -15.92
CA VAL A 90 -5.80 13.15 -15.81
C VAL A 90 -6.42 13.79 -14.56
N SER A 91 -5.90 13.44 -13.39
CA SER A 91 -6.07 14.31 -12.22
C SER A 91 -5.12 15.49 -12.40
N PRO A 92 -5.59 16.74 -12.33
CA PRO A 92 -4.67 17.87 -12.29
C PRO A 92 -3.75 17.64 -11.08
N ARG A 93 -2.44 17.69 -11.34
CA ARG A 93 -1.43 17.78 -10.29
C ARG A 93 -1.94 18.81 -9.26
N PRO A 94 -2.10 18.48 -7.97
CA PRO A 94 -2.39 19.51 -6.99
C PRO A 94 -1.25 20.50 -7.10
N GLU A 95 -1.58 21.68 -7.62
CA GLU A 95 -0.63 22.77 -7.75
C GLU A 95 -0.06 22.98 -6.34
N PRO A 96 1.27 23.11 -6.18
CA PRO A 96 1.80 23.47 -4.88
C PRO A 96 1.09 24.77 -4.49
N ARG A 97 0.23 24.69 -3.47
CA ARG A 97 -0.43 25.87 -2.89
C ARG A 97 0.70 26.85 -2.62
N ARG A 98 0.73 27.95 -3.38
CA ARG A 98 1.65 29.05 -3.12
C ARG A 98 1.44 29.42 -1.65
N ALA A 99 2.43 29.08 -0.83
CA ALA A 99 2.47 29.51 0.55
C ALA A 99 2.54 31.03 0.52
N THR A 100 1.39 31.67 0.76
CA THR A 100 1.35 33.07 1.12
C THR A 100 1.95 33.21 2.51
N GLY A 101 3.20 33.67 2.55
CA GLY A 101 3.79 34.35 3.70
C GLY A 101 4.42 33.45 4.77
N GLY A 102 5.73 33.64 4.96
CA GLY A 102 6.44 33.30 6.19
C GLY A 102 7.56 32.29 6.02
N ASP A 103 8.72 32.77 5.57
CA ASP A 103 10.02 32.13 5.77
C ASP A 103 10.19 31.73 7.25
N ASN A 104 10.23 30.42 7.53
CA ASN A 104 10.71 29.88 8.80
C ASN A 104 11.68 28.73 8.51
N VAL A 105 12.83 29.06 7.92
CA VAL A 105 14.00 28.18 7.91
C VAL A 105 14.86 28.59 9.09
N VAL A 106 14.93 27.73 10.12
CA VAL A 106 15.90 27.86 11.21
C VAL A 106 17.17 27.08 10.84
N PRO A 107 18.34 27.73 10.71
CA PRO A 107 19.60 27.02 10.52
C PRO A 107 20.06 26.38 11.84
N PHE A 108 20.55 25.14 11.74
CA PHE A 108 21.19 24.44 12.85
C PHE A 108 22.52 25.12 13.24
N PRO A 109 22.80 25.36 14.52
CA PRO A 109 24.09 25.92 14.94
C PRO A 109 25.16 24.84 14.80
N GLY A 110 26.06 25.02 13.83
CA GLY A 110 27.26 24.20 13.70
C GLY A 110 28.20 24.43 14.88
N VAL A 111 28.51 23.35 15.60
CA VAL A 111 29.58 23.31 16.61
C VAL A 111 30.91 23.46 15.88
N LEU A 112 31.65 24.53 16.18
CA LEU A 112 33.06 24.67 15.86
C LEU A 112 33.86 23.77 16.80
N ILE A 113 34.60 22.82 16.21
CA ILE A 113 35.77 22.16 16.81
C ILE A 113 37.04 22.83 16.31
#